data_AF-A0A6N7W506-F1
#
_entry.id   AF-A0A6N7W506-F1
#
_cell.length_a   1.000
_cell.length_b   1.000
_cell.length_c   1.000
_cell.angle_alpha   90.00
_cell.angle_beta   90.00
_cell.angle_gamma   90.00
#
_symmetry.space_group_name_H-M   'P 1'
#
loop_
_entity.id
_entity.type
_entity.pdbx_description
1 polymer ?
#
loop_
_entity_poly.entity_id
_entity_poly.type
_entity_poly.pdbx_seq_one_letter_code
_entity_poly.pdbx_strand_id
1 'polypeptide(L)'
;MTNRERFIRTLKCEPIGGQVPTFELVFFLTMEAFGKVHPSHRFYEQWNQMSYRERSFHMNEMAQLYIDTAKRYDHSAIFIHPNPGDVENIQWLLELILEKSGDESGQGICFFHLKLRLHRPAAGTV
;
A
#
# COMPACT_ATOMS: atom_id res chain seq x y z
N MET A 1 8.69 -17.07 10.46
CA MET A 1 7.38 -16.84 9.82
C MET A 1 7.45 -15.48 9.15
N THR A 2 7.21 -15.45 7.84
CA THR A 2 7.17 -14.20 7.08
C THR A 2 5.98 -13.34 7.50
N ASN A 3 6.01 -12.03 7.26
CA ASN A 3 4.85 -11.16 7.53
C ASN A 3 3.60 -11.65 6.77
N ARG A 4 3.76 -12.13 5.54
CA ARG A 4 2.68 -12.75 4.76
C ARG A 4 2.10 -14.00 5.40
N GLU A 5 2.96 -14.94 5.79
CA GLU A 5 2.52 -16.16 6.48
C GLU A 5 1.79 -15.82 7.77
N ARG A 6 2.34 -14.87 8.54
CA ARG A 6 1.70 -14.37 9.77
C ARG A 6 0.31 -13.81 9.45
N PHE A 7 0.19 -12.97 8.42
CA PHE A 7 -1.07 -12.37 8.01
C PHE A 7 -2.10 -13.42 7.59
N ILE A 8 -1.72 -14.37 6.72
CA ILE A 8 -2.60 -15.44 6.25
C ILE A 8 -3.09 -16.30 7.41
N ARG A 9 -2.19 -16.74 8.30
CA ARG A 9 -2.54 -17.56 9.45
C ARG A 9 -3.45 -16.80 10.43
N THR A 10 -3.20 -15.51 10.61
CA THR A 10 -4.06 -14.63 11.42
C THR A 10 -5.48 -14.55 10.83
N LEU A 11 -5.61 -14.32 9.52
CA LEU A 11 -6.91 -14.25 8.85
C LEU A 11 -7.66 -15.60 8.87
N LYS A 12 -6.93 -16.71 8.98
CA LYS A 12 -7.49 -18.06 9.16
C LYS A 12 -7.79 -18.40 10.62
N CYS A 13 -7.63 -17.46 11.55
CA CYS A 13 -7.80 -17.66 12.99
C CYS A 13 -6.91 -18.78 13.56
N GLU A 14 -5.74 -19.02 12.96
CA GLU A 14 -4.78 -20.00 13.48
C GLU A 14 -3.98 -19.40 14.66
N PRO A 15 -3.49 -20.24 15.60
CA PRO A 15 -2.57 -19.80 16.64
C PRO A 15 -1.23 -19.35 16.03
N ILE A 16 -0.98 -18.04 16.02
CA ILE A 16 0.27 -17.44 15.51
C ILE A 16 1.31 -17.18 16.61
N GLY A 17 0.88 -16.99 17.87
CA GLY A 17 1.72 -16.54 18.99
C GLY A 17 2.30 -15.13 18.81
N GLY A 18 2.63 -14.45 19.91
CA GLY A 18 3.22 -13.11 19.86
C GLY A 18 2.26 -12.02 19.38
N GLN A 19 2.79 -10.99 18.72
CA GLN A 19 2.02 -9.84 18.25
C GLN A 19 1.25 -10.15 16.96
N VAL A 20 -0.01 -9.73 16.92
CA VAL A 20 -0.84 -9.78 15.71
C VAL A 20 -0.25 -8.88 14.61
N PRO A 21 -0.37 -9.24 13.33
CA PRO A 21 0.09 -8.41 12.23
C PRO A 21 -0.62 -7.05 12.26
N THR A 22 0.17 -5.99 12.22
CA THR A 22 -0.32 -4.61 12.21
C THR A 22 0.06 -3.92 10.92
N PHE A 23 -0.80 -3.03 10.47
CA PHE A 23 -0.52 -2.14 9.35
C PHE A 23 -1.31 -0.86 9.55
N GLU A 24 -0.85 0.19 8.88
CA GLU A 24 -1.50 1.48 8.87
C GLU A 24 -2.80 1.43 8.05
N LEU A 25 -3.88 1.99 8.58
CA LEU A 25 -5.08 2.29 7.80
C LEU A 25 -5.11 3.75 7.32
N VAL A 26 -4.80 4.71 8.20
CA VAL A 26 -4.80 6.16 7.88
C VAL A 26 -3.80 6.87 8.80
N PHE A 27 -2.52 6.98 8.42
CA PHE A 27 -1.46 7.49 9.30
C PHE A 27 -0.48 8.41 8.54
N PHE A 28 -0.72 9.71 8.57
CA PHE A 28 -0.01 10.69 7.73
C PHE A 28 1.36 11.17 8.27
N LEU A 29 2.06 10.33 9.02
CA LEU A 29 3.35 10.71 9.64
C LEU A 29 4.52 10.78 8.66
N THR A 30 4.28 10.71 7.36
CA THR A 30 5.35 10.85 6.35
C THR A 30 6.06 12.21 6.43
N MET A 31 5.32 13.25 6.84
CA MET A 31 5.90 14.58 7.02
C MET A 31 6.82 14.62 8.26
N GLU A 32 6.41 14.01 9.36
CA GLU A 32 7.21 13.92 10.58
C GLU A 32 8.42 13.00 10.41
N ALA A 33 8.22 11.81 9.83
CA ALA A 33 9.24 10.78 9.71
C ALA A 33 10.24 11.03 8.58
N PHE A 34 9.80 11.63 7.47
CA PHE A 34 10.61 11.75 6.25
C PHE A 34 10.67 13.17 5.68
N GLY A 35 9.95 14.13 6.26
CA GLY A 35 9.86 15.49 5.69
C GLY A 35 9.11 15.56 4.37
N LYS A 36 8.27 14.55 4.06
CA LYS A 36 7.57 14.44 2.76
C LYS A 36 6.06 14.44 2.90
N VAL A 37 5.39 15.16 2.00
CA VAL A 37 3.93 15.19 1.92
C VAL A 37 3.41 13.81 1.53
N HIS A 38 2.47 13.29 2.31
CA HIS A 38 1.83 12.00 2.05
C HIS A 38 1.16 11.98 0.67
N PRO A 39 1.22 10.88 -0.10
CA PRO A 39 0.68 10.82 -1.47
C PRO A 39 -0.77 11.29 -1.60
N SER A 40 -1.65 10.94 -0.66
CA SER A 40 -3.08 11.36 -0.68
C SER A 40 -3.30 12.87 -0.58
N HIS A 41 -2.32 13.63 -0.11
CA HIS A 41 -2.40 15.09 0.05
C HIS A 41 -1.75 15.85 -1.12
N ARG A 42 -1.24 15.13 -2.12
CA ARG A 42 -0.65 15.73 -3.32
C ARG A 42 -1.73 16.06 -4.33
N PHE A 43 -1.53 17.13 -5.09
CA PHE A 43 -2.49 17.57 -6.09
C PHE A 43 -1.97 17.26 -7.49
N TYR A 44 -2.68 16.39 -8.21
CA TYR A 44 -2.27 15.89 -9.53
C TYR A 44 -3.29 16.21 -10.64
N GLU A 45 -4.02 17.33 -10.56
CA GLU A 45 -4.95 17.73 -11.64
C GLU A 45 -4.30 17.86 -13.02
N GLN A 46 -3.00 18.20 -13.06
CA GLN A 46 -2.21 18.32 -14.28
C GLN A 46 -1.46 17.03 -14.63
N TRP A 47 -1.78 15.89 -14.03
CA TRP A 47 -1.06 14.62 -14.25
C TRP A 47 -0.90 14.27 -15.73
N ASN A 48 -1.96 14.45 -16.52
CA ASN A 48 -1.97 14.12 -17.94
C ASN A 48 -1.18 15.14 -18.80
N GLN A 49 -0.81 16.28 -18.24
CA GLN A 49 0.06 17.28 -18.89
C GLN A 49 1.54 17.02 -18.59
N MET A 50 1.84 16.21 -17.57
CA MET A 50 3.22 15.85 -17.21
C MET A 50 3.81 14.86 -18.22
N SER A 51 5.09 15.06 -18.52
CA SER A 51 5.88 14.10 -19.27
C SER A 51 5.96 12.75 -18.55
N TYR A 52 6.29 11.70 -19.29
CA TYR A 52 6.51 10.38 -18.68
C TYR A 52 7.59 10.41 -17.59
N ARG A 53 8.66 11.21 -17.79
CA ARG A 53 9.76 11.33 -16.83
C ARG A 53 9.30 11.93 -15.50
N GLU A 54 8.48 12.98 -15.55
CA GLU A 54 7.92 13.61 -14.34
C GLU A 54 6.98 12.65 -13.61
N ARG A 55 6.06 11.99 -14.33
CA ARG A 55 5.16 10.99 -13.75
C ARG A 55 5.93 9.82 -13.11
N SER A 56 6.95 9.32 -13.79
CA SER A 56 7.83 8.27 -13.28
C SER A 56 8.56 8.69 -12.02
N PHE A 57 9.03 9.95 -11.94
CA PHE A 57 9.65 10.49 -10.72
C PHE A 57 8.68 10.47 -9.54
N HIS A 58 7.46 10.97 -9.72
CA HIS A 58 6.42 10.93 -8.68
C HIS A 58 6.09 9.49 -8.26
N MET A 59 5.89 8.58 -9.20
CA MET A 59 5.55 7.18 -8.90
C MET A 59 6.67 6.46 -8.14
N ASN A 60 7.93 6.62 -8.57
CA ASN A 60 9.07 6.03 -7.90
C ASN A 60 9.23 6.56 -6.47
N GLU A 61 9.03 7.86 -6.27
CA GLU A 61 9.13 8.50 -4.97
C GLU A 61 8.00 8.04 -4.03
N MET A 62 6.76 7.97 -4.52
CA MET A 62 5.63 7.46 -3.74
C MET A 62 5.81 5.99 -3.36
N ALA A 63 6.25 5.15 -4.29
CA ALA A 63 6.54 3.73 -4.02
C ALA A 63 7.58 3.59 -2.91
N GLN A 64 8.68 4.34 -2.99
CA GLN A 64 9.71 4.32 -1.95
C GLN A 64 9.18 4.80 -0.61
N LEU A 65 8.37 5.86 -0.58
CA LEU A 65 7.79 6.41 0.64
C LEU A 65 6.89 5.40 1.37
N TYR A 66 6.11 4.60 0.64
CA TYR A 66 5.30 3.54 1.23
C TYR A 66 6.15 2.42 1.84
N ILE A 67 7.23 2.02 1.15
CA ILE A 67 8.18 1.03 1.64
C ILE A 67 8.89 1.53 2.90
N ASP A 68 9.38 2.77 2.87
CA ASP A 68 10.08 3.38 3.99
C ASP A 68 9.16 3.52 5.21
N THR A 69 7.89 3.87 5.00
CA THR A 69 6.88 3.93 6.07
C THR A 69 6.68 2.57 6.72
N ALA A 70 6.49 1.53 5.93
CA ALA A 70 6.34 0.18 6.48
C ALA A 70 7.58 -0.30 7.23
N LYS A 71 8.78 0.00 6.74
CA LYS A 71 10.04 -0.33 7.45
C LYS A 71 10.19 0.46 8.75
N ARG A 72 9.87 1.76 8.73
CA ARG A 72 10.05 2.66 9.88
C ARG A 72 9.17 2.30 11.08
N TYR A 73 7.99 1.76 10.81
CA TYR A 73 6.96 1.43 11.81
C TYR A 73 6.70 -0.07 11.95
N ASP A 74 7.57 -0.92 11.37
CA ASP A 74 7.49 -2.39 11.42
C ASP A 74 6.11 -2.93 11.00
N HIS A 75 5.55 -2.37 9.92
CA HIS A 75 4.27 -2.82 9.39
C HIS A 75 4.40 -4.21 8.75
N SER A 76 3.43 -5.08 9.03
CA SER A 76 3.31 -6.39 8.40
C SER A 76 2.75 -6.33 6.96
N ALA A 77 2.21 -5.18 6.56
CA ALA A 77 1.61 -4.94 5.25
C ALA A 77 1.75 -3.46 4.86
N ILE A 78 1.76 -3.18 3.57
CA ILE A 78 1.74 -1.82 3.02
C ILE A 78 0.30 -1.53 2.60
N PHE A 79 -0.27 -0.51 3.22
CA PHE A 79 -1.55 0.06 2.80
C PHE A 79 -1.27 1.29 1.94
N ILE A 80 -1.83 1.31 0.73
CA ILE A 80 -1.59 2.40 -0.23
C ILE A 80 -2.82 3.28 -0.37
N HIS A 81 -2.58 4.59 -0.41
CA HIS A 81 -3.52 5.61 -0.85
C HIS A 81 -3.09 6.11 -2.23
N PRO A 82 -3.44 5.39 -3.31
CA PRO A 82 -2.96 5.73 -4.64
C PRO A 82 -3.49 7.11 -5.05
N ASN A 83 -2.59 7.91 -5.60
CA ASN A 83 -2.87 9.22 -6.12
C ASN A 83 -1.85 9.52 -7.24
N PRO A 84 -2.25 9.60 -8.52
CA PRO A 84 -3.62 9.52 -9.03
C PRO A 84 -4.32 8.18 -8.79
N GLY A 85 -5.66 8.21 -8.70
CA GLY A 85 -6.50 7.09 -8.27
C GLY A 85 -7.13 6.25 -9.39
N ASP A 86 -6.74 6.45 -10.64
CA ASP A 86 -7.17 5.59 -11.77
C ASP A 86 -6.43 4.24 -11.78
N VAL A 87 -7.00 3.27 -12.51
CA VAL A 87 -6.57 1.87 -12.45
C VAL A 87 -5.14 1.70 -12.96
N GLU A 88 -4.79 2.41 -14.03
CA GLU A 88 -3.48 2.35 -14.68
C GLU A 88 -2.39 2.87 -13.72
N ASN A 89 -2.63 4.01 -13.07
CA ASN A 89 -1.70 4.58 -12.10
C ASN A 89 -1.62 3.75 -10.81
N ILE A 90 -2.73 3.14 -10.37
CA ILE A 90 -2.72 2.18 -9.25
C ILE A 90 -1.85 0.97 -9.57
N GLN A 91 -2.03 0.38 -10.75
CA GLN A 91 -1.24 -0.77 -11.19
C GLN A 91 0.24 -0.43 -11.25
N TRP A 92 0.59 0.70 -11.86
CA TRP A 92 1.97 1.16 -11.96
C TRP A 92 2.62 1.34 -10.57
N LEU A 93 1.91 1.97 -9.63
CA LEU A 93 2.42 2.12 -8.27
C LEU A 93 2.65 0.77 -7.58
N LEU A 94 1.73 -0.18 -7.72
CA LEU A 94 1.85 -1.52 -7.14
C LEU A 94 3.05 -2.28 -7.73
N GLU A 95 3.23 -2.25 -9.05
CA GLU A 95 4.36 -2.88 -9.72
C GLU A 95 5.70 -2.31 -9.25
N LEU A 96 5.80 -0.98 -9.10
CA LEU A 96 7.01 -0.34 -8.58
C LEU A 96 7.30 -0.71 -7.13
N ILE A 97 6.27 -0.83 -6.29
CA ILE A 97 6.49 -1.25 -4.90
C ILE A 97 6.98 -2.69 -4.88
N LEU A 98 6.40 -3.59 -5.68
CA LEU A 98 6.84 -4.99 -5.80
C LEU A 98 8.29 -5.09 -6.28
N GLU A 99 8.65 -4.35 -7.32
CA GLU A 99 10.01 -4.32 -7.86
C GLU A 99 11.03 -3.83 -6.81
N LYS A 100 10.69 -2.74 -6.09
CA LYS A 100 11.58 -2.12 -5.10
C LYS A 100 11.66 -2.85 -3.77
N SER A 101 10.60 -3.53 -3.35
CA SER A 101 10.64 -4.31 -2.11
C SER A 101 11.48 -5.58 -2.25
N GLY A 102 11.65 -6.05 -3.50
CA GLY A 102 12.36 -7.29 -3.84
C GLY A 102 11.75 -8.53 -3.16
N ASP A 103 12.29 -9.71 -3.50
CA ASP A 103 12.05 -10.94 -2.72
C ASP A 103 12.76 -10.90 -1.35
N GLU A 104 13.67 -9.92 -1.14
CA GLU A 104 14.38 -9.66 0.13
C GLU A 104 13.49 -9.12 1.26
N SER A 105 12.18 -9.03 1.01
CA SER A 105 11.21 -9.12 2.07
C SER A 105 10.63 -10.53 2.11
N GLY A 106 11.35 -11.41 2.82
CA GLY A 106 10.76 -12.46 3.66
C GLY A 106 9.75 -11.91 4.68
N GLN A 107 9.36 -10.65 4.57
CA GLN A 107 8.12 -10.06 4.99
C GLN A 107 7.19 -9.97 3.77
N GLY A 108 6.49 -11.03 3.36
CA GLY A 108 5.58 -10.86 2.23
C GLY A 108 4.55 -9.76 2.54
N ILE A 109 4.68 -8.65 1.83
CA ILE A 109 3.89 -7.45 2.04
C ILE A 109 2.51 -7.75 1.45
N CYS A 110 1.49 -7.81 2.30
CA CYS A 110 0.12 -7.98 1.86
C CYS A 110 -0.41 -6.61 1.43
N PHE A 111 -0.59 -6.38 0.13
CA PHE A 111 -1.16 -5.13 -0.38
C PHE A 111 -2.68 -5.17 -0.22
N PHE A 112 -3.21 -4.25 0.58
CA PHE A 112 -4.65 -4.03 0.63
C PHE A 112 -4.98 -2.74 -0.12
N HIS A 113 -5.63 -2.86 -1.27
CA HIS A 113 -6.41 -1.75 -1.82
C HIS A 113 -7.83 -1.87 -1.25
N LEU A 114 -8.17 -1.00 -0.29
CA LEU A 114 -9.51 -0.95 0.26
C LEU A 114 -10.45 -0.27 -0.74
N LYS A 115 -10.94 -1.01 -1.74
CA LYS A 115 -12.33 -0.80 -2.14
C LYS A 115 -13.16 -1.42 -1.02
N LEU A 116 -13.66 -0.60 -0.11
CA LEU A 116 -14.87 -0.93 0.65
C LEU A 116 -15.95 -1.25 -0.39
N ARG A 117 -16.03 -2.50 -0.84
CA ARG A 117 -17.25 -3.03 -1.43
C ARG A 117 -18.26 -2.99 -0.31
N LEU A 118 -19.02 -1.91 -0.23
CA LEU A 118 -20.38 -1.97 0.26
C LEU A 118 -20.99 -3.23 -0.36
N HIS A 119 -21.37 -4.17 0.49
CA HIS A 119 -22.09 -5.38 0.13
C HIS A 119 -23.16 -5.00 -0.89
N ARG A 120 -23.04 -5.48 -2.13
CA ARG A 120 -24.25 -5.72 -2.92
C ARG A 120 -24.86 -6.96 -2.27
N PRO A 121 -26.05 -6.88 -1.66
CA PRO A 121 -26.71 -8.07 -1.16
C PRO A 121 -26.85 -9.04 -2.33
N ALA A 122 -26.63 -10.33 -2.04
CA ALA A 122 -26.84 -11.39 -3.00
C ALA A 122 -28.23 -11.21 -3.61
N ALA A 123 -28.30 -11.11 -4.95
CA ALA A 123 -29.56 -11.21 -5.66
C ALA A 123 -30.12 -12.59 -5.33
N GLY A 124 -31.13 -12.60 -4.46
CA GLY A 124 -31.84 -13.79 -4.05
C GLY A 124 -32.47 -14.44 -5.26
N THR A 125 -32.26 -15.75 -5.34
CA THR A 125 -33.20 -16.71 -5.90
C THR A 125 -34.61 -16.45 -5.33
N VAL A 126 -35.54 -16.00 -6.17
CA VAL A 126 -36.87 -16.59 -6.41
C VAL A 126 -37.31 -16.18 -7.82
#